data_AF-A0A2V9TG69-F1
#
_entry.id   AF-A0A2V9TG69-F1
#
_cell.length_a   1.000
_cell.length_b   1.000
_cell.length_c   1.000
_cell.angle_alpha   90.00
_cell.angle_beta   90.00
_cell.angle_gamma   90.00
#
_symmetry.space_group_name_H-M   'P 1'
#
loop_
_entity.id
_entity.type
_entity.pdbx_description
1 polymer ?
#
loop_
_entity_poly.entity_id
_entity_poly.type
_entity_poly.pdbx_seq_one_letter_code
_entity_poly.pdbx_strand_id
1 'polypeptide(L)'
;MPRIPVFKLGQTSHETGRPRLARYTPSLSLEGLQLGIDNLRHDVHLSPRFVEQARLHIARLIIRFGNVEGFLAVEAPDIPQLNRFIGSLRAQNTRPKTGPSELKPLLAEIHVAALNRAKAAQNLALDMLARVAIIKFLRIELNGQFAQVLERCRMMLKNSEGGRHGKGLEYRERVATFQVAKKIVLRKTGQELFRTKKRWRKCGALFLEIAAKRATNCY
;
A
#
# COMPACT_ATOMS: atom_id res chain seq x y z
N MET A 1 26.76 -50.52 15.14
CA MET A 1 26.07 -49.22 14.97
C MET A 1 26.83 -48.39 13.95
N PRO A 2 26.27 -48.10 12.77
CA PRO A 2 26.97 -47.30 11.76
C PRO A 2 26.95 -45.83 12.16
N ARG A 3 28.13 -45.18 12.19
CA ARG A 3 28.29 -43.76 12.48
C ARG A 3 27.88 -42.95 11.25
N ILE A 4 26.85 -42.12 11.39
CA ILE A 4 26.44 -41.15 10.36
C ILE A 4 27.55 -40.10 10.23
N PRO A 5 28.10 -39.84 9.03
CA PRO A 5 29.07 -38.78 8.85
C PRO A 5 28.38 -37.42 8.97
N VAL A 6 28.86 -36.61 9.90
CA VAL A 6 28.45 -35.21 10.06
C VAL A 6 29.06 -34.42 8.89
N PHE A 7 28.22 -33.96 7.97
CA PHE A 7 28.62 -32.97 6.97
C PHE A 7 29.01 -31.68 7.69
N LYS A 8 30.31 -31.48 7.89
CA LYS A 8 30.84 -30.15 8.20
C LYS A 8 30.64 -29.31 6.95
N LEU A 9 29.65 -28.40 6.96
CA LEU A 9 29.63 -27.29 6.01
C LEU A 9 30.95 -26.54 6.19
N GLY A 10 31.91 -26.81 5.32
CA GLY A 10 33.15 -26.06 5.26
C GLY A 10 32.80 -24.59 5.10
N GLN A 11 33.34 -23.76 5.99
CA GLN A 11 33.52 -22.34 5.72
C GLN A 11 34.45 -22.23 4.52
N THR A 12 33.89 -22.28 3.32
CA THR A 12 34.59 -21.76 2.16
C THR A 12 34.50 -20.24 2.26
N SER A 13 35.60 -19.64 2.67
CA SER A 13 35.90 -18.22 2.50
C SER A 13 36.04 -17.90 1.02
N HIS A 14 35.00 -18.19 0.22
CA HIS A 14 34.82 -17.50 -1.04
C HIS A 14 34.38 -16.09 -0.67
N GLU A 15 35.30 -15.13 -0.80
CA GLU A 15 34.93 -13.73 -0.94
C GLU A 15 33.88 -13.66 -2.05
N THR A 16 32.62 -13.58 -1.65
CA THR A 16 31.51 -13.36 -2.56
C THR A 16 31.65 -11.92 -3.01
N GLY A 17 32.41 -11.72 -4.09
CA GLY A 17 32.56 -10.43 -4.74
C GLY A 17 31.18 -9.79 -4.89
N ARG A 18 31.06 -8.52 -4.48
CA ARG A 18 29.77 -7.81 -4.46
C ARG A 18 29.07 -8.03 -5.81
N PRO A 19 27.82 -8.50 -5.85
CA PRO A 19 27.14 -8.77 -7.10
C PRO A 19 27.08 -7.50 -7.94
N ARG A 20 27.62 -7.57 -9.16
CA ARG A 20 27.64 -6.45 -10.10
C ARG A 20 26.20 -6.16 -10.53
N LEU A 21 25.62 -5.10 -9.98
CA LEU A 21 24.27 -4.66 -10.33
C LEU A 21 24.29 -4.10 -11.76
N ALA A 22 23.73 -4.85 -12.71
CA ALA A 22 23.51 -4.35 -14.07
C ALA A 22 22.39 -3.30 -14.06
N ARG A 23 22.61 -2.17 -14.75
CA ARG A 23 21.53 -1.21 -15.00
C ARG A 23 20.59 -1.82 -16.04
N TYR A 24 19.33 -2.01 -15.65
CA TYR A 24 18.27 -2.46 -16.55
C TYR A 24 17.31 -1.29 -16.78
N THR A 25 17.13 -0.91 -18.05
CA THR A 25 16.16 0.10 -18.47
C THR A 25 15.02 -0.61 -19.18
N PRO A 26 13.89 -0.88 -18.51
CA PRO A 26 12.74 -1.50 -19.19
C PRO A 26 12.16 -0.53 -20.22
N SER A 27 12.14 -0.93 -21.49
CA SER A 27 11.30 -0.30 -22.51
C SER A 27 9.95 -1.00 -22.53
N LEU A 28 8.86 -0.22 -22.53
CA LEU A 28 7.50 -0.72 -22.70
C LEU A 28 6.95 -0.11 -23.99
N SER A 29 6.70 -0.93 -25.00
CA SER A 29 6.01 -0.50 -26.22
C SER A 29 4.52 -0.39 -25.93
N LEU A 30 3.98 0.84 -25.98
CA LEU A 30 2.55 1.13 -25.81
C LEU A 30 1.92 1.48 -27.18
N GLU A 31 2.11 0.59 -28.15
CA GLU A 31 1.64 0.79 -29.52
C GLU A 31 0.11 0.62 -29.63
N GLY A 32 -0.50 1.39 -30.54
CA GLY A 32 -1.93 1.32 -30.81
C GLY A 32 -2.82 1.85 -29.67
N LEU A 33 -2.26 2.68 -28.78
CA LEU A 33 -3.01 3.30 -27.70
C LEU A 33 -3.39 4.74 -28.04
N GLN A 34 -4.63 5.11 -27.75
CA GLN A 34 -5.08 6.49 -27.91
C GLN A 34 -4.32 7.40 -26.93
N LEU A 35 -3.89 8.55 -27.45
CA LEU A 35 -3.28 9.62 -26.64
C LEU A 35 -4.37 10.37 -25.87
N GLY A 36 -4.00 10.88 -24.71
CA GLY A 36 -4.86 11.64 -23.81
C GLY A 36 -5.09 13.07 -24.30
N ILE A 37 -5.66 13.89 -23.42
CA ILE A 37 -6.12 15.26 -23.77
C ILE A 37 -4.96 16.16 -24.22
N ASP A 38 -3.78 15.94 -23.65
CA ASP A 38 -2.57 16.71 -23.99
C ASP A 38 -1.86 16.20 -25.26
N ASN A 39 -2.36 15.14 -25.92
CA ASN A 39 -1.73 14.46 -27.06
C ASN A 39 -0.28 13.98 -26.82
N LEU A 40 0.17 13.95 -25.56
CA LEU A 40 1.52 13.57 -25.17
C LEU A 40 1.52 12.35 -24.25
N ARG A 41 0.45 12.16 -23.46
CA ARG A 41 0.38 11.16 -22.41
C ARG A 41 -0.83 10.26 -22.60
N HIS A 42 -0.73 9.02 -22.13
CA HIS A 42 -1.92 8.19 -21.98
C HIS A 42 -2.59 8.49 -20.63
N ASP A 43 -3.82 9.01 -20.68
CA ASP A 43 -4.61 9.28 -19.48
C ASP A 43 -5.26 8.00 -18.96
N VAL A 44 -5.09 7.73 -17.67
CA VAL A 44 -5.74 6.62 -16.98
C VAL A 44 -6.50 7.16 -15.79
N HIS A 45 -7.82 7.08 -15.87
CA HIS A 45 -8.69 7.41 -14.75
C HIS A 45 -8.91 6.17 -13.87
N LEU A 46 -8.49 6.25 -12.61
CA LEU A 46 -8.75 5.22 -11.61
C LEU A 46 -10.05 5.53 -10.88
N SER A 47 -10.83 4.50 -10.56
CA SER A 47 -12.08 4.66 -9.81
C SER A 47 -11.86 5.45 -8.50
N PRO A 48 -12.68 6.47 -8.20
CA PRO A 48 -12.59 7.26 -6.96
C PRO A 48 -12.62 6.38 -5.70
N ARG A 49 -13.50 5.37 -5.69
CA ARG A 49 -13.61 4.40 -4.59
C ARG A 49 -12.29 3.67 -4.32
N PHE A 50 -11.59 3.25 -5.39
CA PHE A 50 -10.29 2.61 -5.23
C PHE A 50 -9.24 3.58 -4.70
N VAL A 51 -9.22 4.81 -5.23
CA VAL A 51 -8.27 5.84 -4.80
C VAL A 51 -8.42 6.12 -3.31
N GLU A 52 -9.64 6.31 -2.81
CA GLU A 52 -9.93 6.57 -1.40
C GLU A 52 -9.52 5.38 -0.51
N GLN A 53 -9.92 4.17 -0.86
CA GLN A 53 -9.57 2.97 -0.08
C GLN A 53 -8.06 2.71 -0.08
N ALA A 54 -7.38 2.98 -1.19
CA ALA A 54 -5.92 2.89 -1.26
C ALA A 54 -5.25 3.93 -0.35
N ARG A 55 -5.73 5.18 -0.35
CA ARG A 55 -5.24 6.25 0.54
C ARG A 55 -5.38 5.86 2.01
N LEU A 56 -6.57 5.43 2.41
CA LEU A 56 -6.84 4.99 3.78
C LEU A 56 -5.95 3.81 4.18
N HIS A 57 -5.78 2.83 3.30
CA HIS A 57 -4.93 1.68 3.59
C HIS A 57 -3.45 2.06 3.73
N ILE A 58 -2.93 2.91 2.84
CA ILE A 58 -1.56 3.40 2.87
C ILE A 58 -1.31 4.22 4.15
N ALA A 59 -2.22 5.13 4.49
CA ALA A 59 -2.14 5.93 5.70
C ALA A 59 -2.05 5.03 6.94
N ARG A 60 -2.93 4.02 7.07
CA ARG A 60 -2.90 3.06 8.19
C ARG A 60 -1.57 2.33 8.28
N LEU A 61 -1.01 1.87 7.16
CA LEU A 61 0.30 1.21 7.17
C LEU A 61 1.44 2.15 7.58
N ILE A 62 1.42 3.40 7.12
CA ILE A 62 2.41 4.41 7.48
C ILE A 62 2.35 4.72 8.98
N ILE A 63 1.15 4.92 9.52
CA ILE A 63 0.94 5.20 10.96
C ILE A 63 1.46 4.01 11.79
N ARG A 64 1.12 2.78 11.39
CA ARG A 64 1.57 1.54 12.04
C ARG A 64 3.09 1.38 12.00
N PHE A 65 3.70 1.52 10.84
CA PHE A 65 5.16 1.36 10.68
C PHE A 65 5.96 2.54 11.23
N GLY A 66 5.34 3.71 11.33
CA GLY A 66 5.89 4.90 11.97
C GLY A 66 5.75 4.92 13.49
N ASN A 67 5.02 3.96 14.08
CA ASN A 67 4.71 3.90 15.51
C ASN A 67 4.09 5.20 16.06
N VAL A 68 3.29 5.89 15.23
CA VAL A 68 2.61 7.15 15.59
C VAL A 68 1.12 6.93 15.93
N GLU A 69 0.66 5.68 16.00
CA GLU A 69 -0.75 5.33 16.32
C GLU A 69 -1.19 5.95 17.65
N GLY A 70 -0.42 5.74 18.73
CA GLY A 70 -0.74 6.30 20.04
C GLY A 70 -0.56 7.81 20.16
N PHE A 71 0.19 8.45 19.24
CA PHE A 71 0.36 9.90 19.21
C PHE A 71 -0.82 10.58 18.50
N LEU A 72 -1.30 9.99 17.40
CA LEU A 72 -2.45 10.49 16.66
C LEU A 72 -3.80 10.09 17.28
N ALA A 73 -3.85 9.03 18.10
CA ALA A 73 -5.07 8.64 18.82
C ALA A 73 -5.50 9.64 19.91
N VAL A 74 -4.62 10.55 20.33
CA VAL A 74 -4.93 11.63 21.28
C VAL A 74 -5.88 12.67 20.66
N GLU A 75 -6.10 12.66 19.34
CA GLU A 75 -7.13 13.46 18.64
C GLU A 75 -8.51 12.81 18.55
N ALA A 76 -8.76 11.63 19.12
CA ALA A 76 -10.16 11.26 19.33
C ALA A 76 -10.68 12.21 20.41
N PRO A 77 -11.55 13.20 20.11
CA PRO A 77 -12.10 14.01 21.18
C PRO A 77 -12.83 13.05 22.11
N ASP A 78 -12.42 13.04 23.39
CA ASP A 78 -13.34 12.71 24.47
C ASP A 78 -14.45 13.75 24.38
N ILE A 79 -15.47 13.47 23.57
CA ILE A 79 -16.74 14.15 23.67
C ILE A 79 -17.20 13.85 25.10
N PRO A 80 -17.31 14.85 25.99
CA PRO A 80 -17.76 14.60 27.34
C PRO A 80 -19.11 13.92 27.24
N GLN A 81 -19.24 12.78 27.91
CA GLN A 81 -20.46 12.01 28.04
C GLN A 81 -21.51 12.85 28.78
N LEU A 82 -22.12 13.81 28.08
CA LEU A 82 -23.28 14.52 28.57
C LEU A 82 -24.53 13.76 28.12
N ASN A 83 -25.23 13.23 29.11
CA ASN A 83 -26.61 12.74 29.08
C ASN A 83 -26.89 11.47 28.27
N ARG A 84 -26.65 10.33 28.95
CA ARG A 84 -27.49 9.13 28.81
C ARG A 84 -28.91 9.47 29.28
N PHE A 85 -29.79 9.94 28.40
CA PHE A 85 -31.25 9.73 28.47
C PHE A 85 -31.84 10.29 27.16
N ILE A 86 -32.69 9.50 26.51
CA ILE A 86 -33.45 9.77 25.26
C ILE A 86 -32.79 9.28 23.96
N GLY A 87 -33.29 8.14 23.47
CA GLY A 87 -33.77 8.01 22.10
C GLY A 87 -32.76 7.73 20.97
N SER A 88 -32.48 6.44 20.76
CA SER A 88 -32.28 5.80 19.45
C SER A 88 -31.98 6.70 18.23
N LEU A 89 -30.71 6.80 17.84
CA LEU A 89 -30.24 6.55 16.47
C LEU A 89 -28.80 6.04 16.57
N ARG A 90 -28.55 4.89 15.96
CA ARG A 90 -27.28 4.14 16.00
C ARG A 90 -26.11 4.99 15.44
N ALA A 91 -25.46 5.76 16.29
CA ALA A 91 -24.12 6.25 16.05
C ALA A 91 -23.16 5.05 16.16
N GLN A 92 -22.80 4.49 15.00
CA GLN A 92 -21.78 3.45 14.93
C GLN A 92 -20.47 4.03 15.48
N ASN A 93 -20.13 3.56 16.67
CA ASN A 93 -18.86 3.79 17.32
C ASN A 93 -17.77 3.10 16.48
N THR A 94 -17.32 3.73 15.39
CA THR A 94 -16.24 3.21 14.55
C THR A 94 -14.90 3.49 15.23
N ARG A 95 -14.61 2.71 16.29
CA ARG A 95 -13.25 2.17 16.41
C ARG A 95 -12.89 1.65 15.01
N PRO A 96 -11.73 1.95 14.43
CA PRO A 96 -11.31 1.29 13.20
C PRO A 96 -11.07 -0.17 13.57
N LYS A 97 -12.15 -0.97 13.57
CA LYS A 97 -12.09 -2.41 13.50
C LYS A 97 -11.14 -2.66 12.34
N THR A 98 -10.11 -3.45 12.61
CA THR A 98 -9.23 -4.08 11.63
C THR A 98 -10.07 -4.97 10.71
N GLY A 99 -10.96 -4.36 9.94
CA GLY A 99 -11.70 -5.00 8.89
C GLY A 99 -10.71 -5.43 7.81
N PRO A 100 -11.03 -6.50 7.06
CA PRO A 100 -10.23 -6.89 5.91
C PRO A 100 -10.09 -5.68 5.00
N SER A 101 -8.86 -5.28 4.67
CA SER A 101 -8.60 -4.17 3.77
C SER A 101 -9.35 -4.38 2.45
N GLU A 102 -10.42 -3.60 2.24
CA GLU A 102 -11.26 -3.59 1.03
C GLU A 102 -10.45 -3.29 -0.24
N LEU A 103 -9.21 -2.80 -0.07
CA LEU A 103 -8.29 -2.59 -1.17
C LEU A 103 -7.98 -3.87 -1.95
N LYS A 104 -7.95 -5.03 -1.29
CA LYS A 104 -7.62 -6.30 -1.94
C LYS A 104 -8.64 -6.69 -3.03
N PRO A 105 -9.94 -6.81 -2.74
CA PRO A 105 -10.93 -7.11 -3.76
C PRO A 105 -10.99 -6.01 -4.83
N LEU A 106 -10.94 -4.73 -4.46
CA LEU A 106 -10.93 -3.62 -5.43
C LEU A 106 -9.73 -3.68 -6.39
N LEU A 107 -8.55 -4.02 -5.88
CA LEU A 107 -7.37 -4.20 -6.71
C LEU A 107 -7.56 -5.36 -7.71
N ALA A 108 -8.21 -6.44 -7.29
CA ALA A 108 -8.50 -7.57 -8.16
C ALA A 108 -9.51 -7.21 -9.25
N GLU A 109 -10.61 -6.55 -8.88
CA GLU A 109 -11.63 -6.06 -9.80
C GLU A 109 -11.02 -5.18 -10.88
N ILE A 110 -10.14 -4.23 -10.52
CA ILE A 110 -9.47 -3.36 -11.49
C ILE A 110 -8.58 -4.16 -12.45
N HIS A 111 -7.81 -5.14 -11.95
CA HIS A 111 -6.94 -5.93 -12.84
C HIS A 111 -7.75 -6.84 -13.76
N VAL A 112 -8.85 -7.43 -13.28
CA VAL A 112 -9.75 -8.24 -14.11
C VAL A 112 -10.44 -7.37 -15.16
N ALA A 113 -10.94 -6.20 -14.78
CA ALA A 113 -11.56 -5.26 -15.71
C ALA A 113 -10.57 -4.78 -16.78
N ALA A 114 -9.33 -4.45 -16.40
CA ALA A 114 -8.28 -4.06 -17.34
C ALA A 114 -7.96 -5.20 -18.33
N LEU A 115 -7.83 -6.44 -17.84
CA LEU A 115 -7.58 -7.60 -18.68
C LEU A 115 -8.74 -7.87 -19.65
N ASN A 116 -9.99 -7.79 -19.18
CA ASN A 116 -11.17 -8.00 -20.03
C ASN A 116 -11.25 -6.92 -21.12
N ARG A 117 -10.92 -5.67 -20.79
CA ARG A 117 -10.87 -4.58 -21.77
C ARG A 117 -9.76 -4.77 -22.80
N ALA A 118 -8.58 -5.22 -22.36
CA ALA A 118 -7.47 -5.55 -23.26
C ALA A 118 -7.82 -6.69 -24.22
N LYS A 119 -8.53 -7.72 -23.75
CA LYS A 119 -9.04 -8.82 -24.58
C LYS A 119 -10.08 -8.34 -25.59
N ALA A 120 -11.04 -7.52 -25.17
CA ALA A 120 -12.07 -6.99 -26.06
C ALA A 120 -11.48 -6.11 -27.17
N ALA A 121 -10.46 -5.33 -26.86
CA ALA A 121 -9.76 -4.47 -27.82
C ALA A 121 -8.63 -5.17 -28.58
N GLN A 122 -8.36 -6.46 -28.31
CA GLN A 122 -7.21 -7.21 -28.86
C GLN A 122 -5.86 -6.48 -28.70
N ASN A 123 -5.72 -5.64 -27.66
CA ASN A 123 -4.51 -4.85 -27.40
C ASN A 123 -4.03 -5.05 -25.95
N LEU A 124 -2.94 -5.80 -25.79
CA LEU A 124 -2.32 -6.08 -24.49
C LEU A 124 -1.70 -4.84 -23.83
N ALA A 125 -1.34 -3.81 -24.62
CA ALA A 125 -0.77 -2.58 -24.09
C ALA A 125 -1.73 -1.87 -23.12
N LEU A 126 -3.04 -2.08 -23.25
CA LEU A 126 -4.05 -1.58 -22.30
C LEU A 126 -3.89 -2.17 -20.90
N ASP A 127 -3.67 -3.49 -20.77
CA ASP A 127 -3.44 -4.14 -19.48
C ASP A 127 -2.10 -3.70 -18.87
N MET A 128 -1.06 -3.57 -19.71
CA MET A 128 0.24 -3.06 -19.27
C MET A 128 0.13 -1.62 -18.77
N LEU A 129 -0.54 -0.74 -19.51
CA LEU A 129 -0.76 0.65 -19.10
C LEU A 129 -1.53 0.70 -17.77
N ALA A 130 -2.60 -0.08 -17.60
CA ALA A 130 -3.36 -0.12 -16.36
C ALA A 130 -2.47 -0.53 -15.17
N ARG A 131 -1.63 -1.56 -15.32
CA ARG A 131 -0.69 -2.00 -14.28
C ARG A 131 0.34 -0.94 -13.93
N VAL A 132 0.87 -0.23 -14.93
CA VAL A 132 1.82 0.87 -14.75
C VAL A 132 1.15 2.04 -14.04
N ALA A 133 -0.07 2.41 -14.43
CA ALA A 133 -0.85 3.47 -13.81
C ALA A 133 -1.11 3.20 -12.32
N ILE A 134 -1.48 1.97 -11.95
CA ILE A 134 -1.65 1.57 -10.55
C ILE A 134 -0.32 1.69 -9.77
N ILE A 135 0.81 1.24 -10.34
CA ILE A 135 2.12 1.36 -9.68
C ILE A 135 2.50 2.84 -9.51
N LYS A 136 2.31 3.65 -10.56
CA LYS A 136 2.58 5.09 -10.54
C LYS A 136 1.75 5.77 -9.46
N PHE A 137 0.45 5.49 -9.41
CA PHE A 137 -0.46 6.00 -8.38
C PHE A 137 0.02 5.64 -6.98
N LEU A 138 0.26 4.34 -6.70
CA LEU A 138 0.72 3.90 -5.37
C LEU A 138 2.05 4.55 -4.96
N ARG A 139 2.99 4.74 -5.90
CA ARG A 139 4.28 5.38 -5.63
C ARG A 139 4.12 6.85 -5.25
N ILE A 140 3.27 7.59 -5.97
CA ILE A 140 2.98 9.00 -5.67
C ILE A 140 2.25 9.08 -4.33
N GLU A 141 1.22 8.25 -4.14
CA GLU A 141 0.38 8.27 -2.95
C GLU A 141 1.14 7.91 -1.68
N LEU A 142 2.10 6.98 -1.74
CA LEU A 142 2.98 6.67 -0.61
C LEU A 142 3.70 7.90 -0.06
N ASN A 143 4.24 8.73 -0.95
CA ASN A 143 4.95 9.95 -0.56
C ASN A 143 3.98 11.02 -0.06
N GLY A 144 2.82 11.16 -0.72
CA GLY A 144 1.77 12.09 -0.32
C GLY A 144 1.21 11.78 1.07
N GLN A 145 0.84 10.53 1.34
CA GLN A 145 0.32 10.09 2.63
C GLN A 145 1.36 10.24 3.75
N PHE A 146 2.64 9.99 3.48
CA PHE A 146 3.68 10.24 4.47
C PHE A 146 3.76 11.72 4.86
N ALA A 147 3.71 12.62 3.88
CA ALA A 147 3.71 14.05 4.14
C ALA A 147 2.46 14.50 4.91
N GLN A 148 1.28 13.98 4.57
CA GLN A 148 0.03 14.28 5.28
C GLN A 148 0.07 13.80 6.74
N VAL A 149 0.56 12.59 7.00
CA VAL A 149 0.71 12.07 8.37
C VAL A 149 1.73 12.90 9.16
N LEU A 150 2.86 13.27 8.54
CA LEU A 150 3.86 14.12 9.17
C LEU A 150 3.28 15.50 9.53
N GLU A 151 2.44 16.07 8.67
CA GLU A 151 1.80 17.35 8.92
C GLU A 151 0.81 17.27 10.08
N ARG A 152 -0.01 16.21 10.14
CA ARG A 152 -0.87 15.93 11.31
C ARG A 152 -0.06 15.82 12.60
N CYS A 153 1.07 15.13 12.55
CA CYS A 153 1.97 15.03 13.69
C CYS A 153 2.53 16.40 14.14
N ARG A 154 2.82 17.32 13.20
CA ARG A 154 3.28 18.68 13.51
C ARG A 154 2.18 19.56 14.10
N MET A 155 0.97 19.46 13.56
CA MET A 155 -0.20 20.17 14.12
C MET A 155 -0.43 19.74 15.57
N MET A 156 -0.34 18.44 15.86
CA MET A 156 -0.45 17.92 17.22
C MET A 156 0.63 18.43 18.17
N LEU A 157 1.88 18.50 17.70
CA LEU A 157 2.94 19.09 18.46
C LEU A 157 2.64 20.56 18.82
N LYS A 158 2.22 21.37 17.84
CA LYS A 158 1.85 22.77 18.06
C LYS A 158 0.71 22.92 19.06
N ASN A 159 -0.30 22.07 18.99
CA ASN A 159 -1.44 22.08 19.92
C ASN A 159 -1.02 21.68 21.35
N SER A 160 -0.02 20.80 21.49
CA SER A 160 0.48 20.34 22.80
C SER A 160 1.36 21.37 23.52
N GLU A 161 1.99 22.30 22.78
CA GLU A 161 2.89 23.32 23.34
C GLU A 161 2.16 24.37 24.19
N GLY A 162 0.83 24.52 24.05
CA GLY A 162 0.03 25.42 24.89
C GLY A 162 -0.32 24.88 26.28
N GLY A 163 -0.08 23.58 26.57
CA GLY A 163 -0.72 22.89 27.71
C GLY A 163 0.16 22.43 28.87
N ARG A 164 1.46 22.11 28.68
CA ARG A 164 2.42 21.68 29.74
C ARG A 164 3.78 21.37 29.08
N HIS A 165 4.84 22.10 29.43
CA HIS A 165 6.17 22.01 28.79
C HIS A 165 6.85 20.62 28.85
N GLY A 166 6.51 19.75 29.80
CA GLY A 166 7.14 18.43 29.96
C GLY A 166 6.79 17.39 28.88
N LYS A 167 5.52 17.34 28.44
CA LYS A 167 5.09 16.37 27.40
C LYS A 167 5.47 16.79 25.98
N GLY A 168 5.78 18.08 25.78
CA GLY A 168 6.18 18.63 24.49
C GLY A 168 7.50 18.06 23.98
N LEU A 169 8.47 17.78 24.86
CA LEU A 169 9.76 17.22 24.47
C LEU A 169 9.62 15.80 23.90
N GLU A 170 8.84 14.94 24.57
CA GLU A 170 8.56 13.57 24.08
C GLU A 170 7.86 13.58 22.71
N TYR A 171 6.93 14.51 22.49
CA TYR A 171 6.26 14.66 21.20
C TYR A 171 7.23 15.17 20.11
N ARG A 172 8.13 16.11 20.43
CA ARG A 172 9.18 16.55 19.49
C ARG A 172 10.09 15.40 19.08
N GLU A 173 10.52 14.57 20.03
CA GLU A 173 11.35 13.41 19.76
C GLU A 173 10.63 12.38 18.87
N ARG A 174 9.35 12.11 19.13
CA ARG A 174 8.52 11.20 18.29
C ARG A 174 8.35 11.72 16.87
N VAL A 175 8.11 13.02 16.69
CA VAL A 175 8.01 13.63 15.35
C VAL A 175 9.35 13.57 14.61
N ALA A 176 10.46 13.87 15.30
CA ALA A 176 11.80 13.82 14.72
C ALA A 176 12.20 12.39 14.31
N THR A 177 11.98 11.40 15.18
CA THR A 177 12.24 9.98 14.87
C THR A 177 11.40 9.49 13.69
N PHE A 178 10.11 9.86 13.62
CA PHE A 178 9.26 9.55 12.48
C PHE A 178 9.78 10.19 11.17
N GLN A 179 10.23 11.45 11.22
CA GLN A 179 10.78 12.15 10.06
C GLN A 179 12.06 11.49 9.53
N VAL A 180 12.98 11.12 10.42
CA VAL A 180 14.23 10.42 10.06
C VAL A 180 13.93 9.01 9.52
N ALA A 181 12.93 8.33 10.08
CA ALA A 181 12.52 6.99 9.66
C ALA A 181 11.80 6.93 8.30
N LYS A 182 11.59 8.06 7.60
CA LYS A 182 10.87 8.14 6.30
C LYS A 182 11.22 7.02 5.33
N LYS A 183 12.51 6.81 5.04
CA LYS A 183 12.96 5.79 4.07
C LYS A 183 12.58 4.37 4.51
N ILE A 184 12.68 4.08 5.81
CA ILE A 184 12.37 2.76 6.39
C ILE A 184 10.86 2.54 6.36
N VAL A 185 10.07 3.53 6.79
CA VAL A 185 8.60 3.46 6.81
C VAL A 185 8.05 3.27 5.40
N LEU A 186 8.52 4.05 4.43
CA LEU A 186 8.12 3.92 3.02
C LEU A 186 8.51 2.56 2.45
N ARG A 187 9.70 2.04 2.78
CA ARG A 187 10.15 0.72 2.33
C ARG A 187 9.27 -0.40 2.89
N LYS A 188 8.99 -0.39 4.21
CA LYS A 188 8.12 -1.40 4.85
C LYS A 188 6.68 -1.34 4.31
N THR A 189 6.14 -0.14 4.17
CA THR A 189 4.80 0.09 3.57
C THR A 189 4.75 -0.42 2.13
N GLY A 190 5.76 -0.07 1.32
CA GLY A 190 5.88 -0.54 -0.06
C GLY A 190 6.01 -2.06 -0.15
N GLN A 191 6.75 -2.69 0.76
CA GLN A 191 6.86 -4.15 0.84
C GLN A 191 5.52 -4.81 1.14
N GLU A 192 4.72 -4.30 2.08
CA GLU A 192 3.39 -4.85 2.36
C GLU A 192 2.41 -4.67 1.18
N LEU A 193 2.43 -3.52 0.51
CA LEU A 193 1.66 -3.31 -0.72
C LEU A 193 2.10 -4.26 -1.84
N PHE A 194 3.41 -4.46 -1.99
CA PHE A 194 3.95 -5.39 -2.97
C PHE A 194 3.64 -6.85 -2.64
N ARG A 195 3.72 -7.26 -1.37
CA ARG A 195 3.31 -8.61 -0.92
C ARG A 195 1.84 -8.84 -1.21
N THR A 196 1.00 -7.83 -0.97
CA THR A 196 -0.41 -7.87 -1.34
C THR A 196 -0.56 -8.09 -2.84
N LYS A 197 0.10 -7.30 -3.70
CA LYS A 197 0.07 -7.48 -5.17
C LYS A 197 0.65 -8.82 -5.65
N LYS A 198 1.75 -9.32 -5.05
CA LYS A 198 2.43 -10.56 -5.44
C LYS A 198 1.61 -11.79 -5.04
N ARG A 199 0.96 -11.75 -3.86
CA ARG A 199 -0.03 -12.75 -3.45
C ARG A 199 -1.15 -12.84 -4.48
N TRP A 200 -1.60 -11.68 -5.00
CA TRP A 200 -2.56 -11.63 -6.10
C TRP A 200 -2.02 -12.12 -7.44
N ARG A 201 -0.78 -11.82 -7.88
CA ARG A 201 -0.25 -12.42 -9.12
C ARG A 201 -0.26 -13.95 -9.06
N LYS A 202 0.08 -14.53 -7.90
CA LYS A 202 0.06 -15.99 -7.70
C LYS A 202 -1.37 -16.54 -7.64
N CYS A 203 -2.25 -15.95 -6.83
CA CYS A 203 -3.65 -16.40 -6.71
C CYS A 203 -4.47 -16.14 -7.98
N GLY A 204 -4.19 -15.05 -8.70
CA GLY A 204 -4.85 -14.70 -9.97
C GLY A 204 -4.41 -15.60 -11.12
N ALA A 205 -3.15 -16.08 -11.15
CA ALA A 205 -2.75 -17.14 -12.07
C ALA A 205 -3.53 -18.42 -11.81
N LEU A 206 -3.68 -18.81 -10.53
CA LEU A 206 -4.54 -19.93 -10.12
C LEU A 206 -6.01 -19.69 -10.48
N PHE A 207 -6.54 -18.48 -10.30
CA PHE A 207 -7.94 -18.18 -10.60
C PHE A 207 -8.21 -18.14 -12.11
N LEU A 208 -7.28 -17.63 -12.92
CA LEU A 208 -7.34 -17.70 -14.37
C LEU A 208 -7.17 -19.14 -14.88
N GLU A 209 -6.33 -19.94 -14.24
CA GLU A 209 -6.17 -21.36 -14.58
C GLU A 209 -7.44 -22.16 -14.24
N ILE A 210 -8.07 -21.88 -13.10
CA ILE A 210 -9.37 -22.46 -12.70
C ILE A 210 -10.49 -21.98 -13.62
N ALA A 211 -10.53 -20.70 -13.98
CA ALA A 211 -11.53 -20.15 -14.90
C ALA A 211 -11.34 -20.67 -16.33
N ALA A 212 -10.09 -20.81 -16.81
CA ALA A 212 -9.78 -21.41 -18.10
C ALA A 212 -10.14 -22.90 -18.13
N LYS A 213 -9.83 -23.66 -17.07
CA LYS A 213 -10.22 -25.07 -16.93
C LYS A 213 -11.75 -25.26 -16.88
N ARG A 214 -12.49 -24.33 -16.28
CA ARG A 214 -13.96 -24.34 -16.30
C ARG A 214 -14.55 -24.01 -17.66
N ALA A 215 -13.92 -23.13 -18.44
CA ALA A 215 -14.37 -22.79 -19.79
C ALA A 215 -14.12 -23.93 -20.81
N THR A 216 -13.09 -24.77 -20.61
CA THR A 216 -12.81 -25.93 -21.46
C THR A 216 -13.59 -27.19 -21.10
N ASN A 217 -14.20 -27.28 -19.92
CA ASN A 217 -15.03 -28.42 -19.49
C ASN A 217 -16.53 -28.24 -19.78
N CYS A 218 -16.91 -27.23 -20.58
CA CYS A 218 -18.28 -27.01 -21.05
C CYS A 218 -18.47 -27.31 -22.55
N TYR A 219 -17.57 -28.11 -23.14
CA TYR A 219 -17.73 -28.76 -24.45
C TYR A 219 -17.56 -30.27 -24.28
#